data_AF-A0A945G5J7-F1
#
_entry.id   AF-A0A945G5J7-F1
#
_cell.length_a   1.000
_cell.length_b   1.000
_cell.length_c   1.000
_cell.angle_alpha   90.00
_cell.angle_beta   90.00
_cell.angle_gamma   90.00
#
_symmetry.space_group_name_H-M   'P 1'
#
loop_
_entity.id
_entity.type
_entity.pdbx_description
1 polymer ?
#
loop_
_entity_poly.entity_id
_entity_poly.type
_entity_poly.pdbx_seq_one_letter_code
_entity_poly.pdbx_strand_id
1 'polypeptide(L)'
;MKHLTRKSGSCRGFTLVELLVVIVIIGILASLVVGLSGTAGRKMRESRTRAELTAIGTAIESYKSKFGHYPPDNPKDPALNSLYYELTGCLYSPTRKTFRDPQVGAVMELQTIKEHFGVEGFINTARTERELKKFYEPTAKTVGHISEERGDDEVSLGHHEHHADDVHVLCAPVPWPLDRDDHPVRHHGKVARGINPWRYVAGQSVVHNIGKYDLWAEIVVGDEVLVISNWRKETFPREQLSRYYKKKNR
;
A
#
# COMPACT_ATOMS: atom_id res chain seq x y z
N MET A 1 81.31 -15.73 18.10
CA MET A 1 79.99 -16.01 18.68
C MET A 1 78.93 -16.02 17.57
N LYS A 2 78.28 -17.18 17.37
CA LYS A 2 76.99 -17.48 16.70
C LYS A 2 76.75 -16.95 15.27
N HIS A 3 76.93 -17.83 14.28
CA HIS A 3 76.30 -17.73 12.96
C HIS A 3 74.78 -17.94 13.08
N LEU A 4 73.99 -16.95 12.68
CA LEU A 4 72.54 -17.07 12.55
C LEU A 4 72.21 -17.56 11.14
N THR A 5 71.93 -18.85 10.99
CA THR A 5 71.40 -19.43 9.74
C THR A 5 69.92 -19.05 9.58
N ARG A 6 69.62 -18.14 8.64
CA ARG A 6 68.25 -17.75 8.27
C ARG A 6 67.59 -18.88 7.47
N LYS A 7 66.66 -19.63 8.07
CA LYS A 7 65.74 -20.53 7.35
C LYS A 7 64.87 -19.67 6.41
N SER A 8 65.14 -19.73 5.11
CA SER A 8 64.21 -19.23 4.09
C SER A 8 63.02 -20.19 4.01
N GLY A 9 61.86 -19.80 4.55
CA GLY A 9 60.62 -20.51 4.25
C GLY A 9 60.29 -20.35 2.77
N SER A 10 60.02 -21.44 2.06
CA SER A 10 59.57 -21.36 0.67
C SER A 10 58.21 -20.67 0.64
N CYS A 11 58.13 -19.44 0.12
CA CYS A 11 56.86 -18.89 -0.30
C CYS A 11 56.37 -19.72 -1.49
N ARG A 12 55.44 -20.64 -1.23
CA ARG A 12 54.70 -21.33 -2.29
C ARG A 12 53.83 -20.27 -2.97
N GLY A 13 54.20 -19.91 -4.20
CA GLY A 13 53.40 -19.00 -5.03
C GLY A 13 52.10 -19.69 -5.46
N PHE A 14 51.01 -18.92 -5.51
CA PHE A 14 49.72 -19.38 -6.00
C PHE A 14 49.83 -19.72 -7.49
N THR A 15 49.23 -20.84 -7.91
CA THR A 15 49.18 -21.21 -9.32
C THR A 15 48.03 -20.49 -10.03
N LEU A 16 48.19 -20.22 -11.33
CA LEU A 16 47.11 -19.68 -12.17
C LEU A 16 45.86 -20.59 -12.15
N VAL A 17 46.07 -21.90 -12.04
CA VAL A 17 44.98 -22.89 -11.98
C VAL A 17 44.19 -22.77 -10.68
N GLU A 18 44.86 -22.57 -9.54
CA GLU A 18 44.17 -22.36 -8.26
C GLU A 18 43.34 -21.07 -8.29
N LEU A 19 43.85 -20.00 -8.89
CA LEU A 19 43.08 -18.76 -9.04
C LEU A 19 41.88 -18.95 -9.99
N LEU A 20 42.06 -19.70 -11.09
CA LEU A 20 40.99 -19.99 -12.06
C LEU A 20 39.85 -20.79 -11.42
N VAL A 21 40.15 -21.81 -10.62
CA VAL A 21 39.14 -22.61 -9.93
C VAL A 21 38.34 -21.75 -8.95
N VAL A 22 39.00 -20.84 -8.22
CA VAL A 22 38.33 -19.96 -7.25
C VAL A 22 37.33 -19.03 -7.93
N ILE A 23 37.70 -18.37 -9.04
CA ILE A 23 36.76 -17.49 -9.74
C ILE A 23 35.58 -18.25 -10.35
N VAL A 24 35.78 -19.49 -10.79
CA VAL A 24 34.70 -20.36 -11.29
C VAL A 24 33.72 -20.71 -10.16
N ILE A 25 34.23 -21.09 -8.98
CA ILE A 25 33.39 -21.40 -7.81
C ILE A 25 32.61 -20.14 -7.37
N ILE A 26 33.27 -18.97 -7.31
CA ILE A 26 32.61 -17.70 -6.98
C ILE A 26 31.53 -17.36 -8.00
N GLY A 27 31.79 -17.56 -9.30
CA GLY A 27 30.80 -17.32 -10.36
C GLY A 27 29.56 -18.22 -10.23
N ILE A 28 29.75 -19.50 -9.95
CA ILE A 28 28.65 -20.45 -9.73
C ILE A 28 27.83 -20.03 -8.50
N LEU A 29 28.49 -19.76 -7.37
CA LEU A 29 27.81 -19.35 -6.13
C LEU A 29 27.05 -18.03 -6.31
N ALA A 30 27.66 -17.04 -6.97
CA ALA A 30 27.02 -15.75 -7.25
C ALA A 30 25.75 -15.92 -8.10
N SER A 31 25.78 -16.77 -9.14
CA SER A 31 24.62 -17.01 -10.01
C SER A 31 23.43 -17.62 -9.25
N LEU A 32 23.67 -18.55 -8.32
CA LEU A 32 22.63 -19.18 -7.50
C LEU A 32 21.99 -18.19 -6.51
N VAL A 33 22.81 -17.32 -5.89
CA VAL A 33 22.33 -16.32 -4.93
C VAL A 33 21.42 -15.28 -5.61
N VAL A 34 21.78 -14.82 -6.81
CA VAL A 34 20.97 -13.86 -7.58
C VAL A 34 19.61 -14.45 -7.95
N GLY A 35 19.56 -15.71 -8.40
CA GLY A 35 18.30 -16.38 -8.79
C GLY A 35 17.29 -16.54 -7.64
N LEU A 36 17.76 -16.74 -6.40
CA LEU A 36 16.89 -16.90 -5.23
C LEU A 36 16.38 -15.56 -4.67
N SER A 37 17.15 -14.48 -4.84
CA SER A 37 16.88 -13.17 -4.24
C SER A 37 15.56 -12.54 -4.71
N GLY A 38 15.19 -12.71 -5.98
CA GLY A 38 13.93 -12.19 -6.54
C GLY A 38 12.67 -12.85 -5.96
N THR A 39 12.71 -14.17 -5.74
CA THR A 39 11.55 -14.93 -5.24
C THR A 39 11.27 -14.67 -3.75
N ALA A 40 12.31 -14.45 -2.95
CA ALA A 40 12.19 -14.09 -1.55
C ALA A 40 11.53 -12.70 -1.39
N GLY A 41 11.94 -11.73 -2.22
CA GLY A 41 11.33 -10.39 -2.24
C GLY A 41 9.84 -10.41 -2.58
N ARG A 42 9.44 -11.21 -3.58
CA ARG A 42 8.03 -11.42 -3.94
C ARG A 42 7.22 -11.98 -2.77
N LYS A 43 7.65 -13.10 -2.18
CA LYS A 43 6.95 -13.75 -1.06
C LYS A 43 6.81 -12.82 0.15
N MET A 44 7.84 -12.02 0.44
CA MET A 44 7.78 -11.03 1.51
C MET A 44 6.72 -9.95 1.25
N ARG A 45 6.67 -9.41 0.02
CA ARG A 45 5.64 -8.42 -0.38
C ARG A 45 4.25 -9.01 -0.25
N GLU A 46 4.04 -10.22 -0.79
CA GLU A 46 2.76 -10.91 -0.70
C GLU A 46 2.35 -11.18 0.76
N SER A 47 3.28 -11.67 1.59
CA SER A 47 3.01 -11.96 3.00
C SER A 47 2.62 -10.72 3.79
N ARG A 48 3.30 -9.59 3.58
CA ARG A 48 2.98 -8.32 4.26
C ARG A 48 1.61 -7.81 3.84
N THR A 49 1.33 -7.78 2.55
CA THR A 49 0.02 -7.33 2.04
C THR A 49 -1.11 -8.24 2.52
N ARG A 50 -0.91 -9.55 2.64
CA ARG A 50 -1.93 -10.48 3.18
C ARG A 50 -2.17 -10.32 4.68
N ALA A 51 -1.12 -10.06 5.46
CA ALA A 51 -1.27 -9.76 6.87
C ALA A 51 -2.13 -8.50 7.05
N GLU A 52 -1.84 -7.46 6.27
CA GLU A 52 -2.59 -6.21 6.29
C GLU A 52 -4.03 -6.38 5.79
N LEU A 53 -4.26 -7.17 4.73
CA LEU A 53 -5.60 -7.54 4.25
C LEU A 53 -6.44 -8.15 5.37
N THR A 54 -5.83 -9.00 6.20
CA THR A 54 -6.52 -9.67 7.32
C THR A 54 -6.84 -8.69 8.45
N ALA A 55 -5.91 -7.78 8.76
CA ALA A 55 -6.12 -6.73 9.76
C ALA A 55 -7.27 -5.80 9.35
N ILE A 56 -7.25 -5.29 8.12
CA ILE A 56 -8.32 -4.43 7.58
C ILE A 56 -9.64 -5.19 7.50
N GLY A 57 -9.63 -6.46 7.07
CA GLY A 57 -10.84 -7.27 7.02
C GLY A 57 -11.49 -7.45 8.40
N THR A 58 -10.68 -7.62 9.46
CA THR A 58 -11.15 -7.68 10.84
C THR A 58 -11.74 -6.34 11.29
N ALA A 59 -11.12 -5.22 10.92
CA ALA A 59 -11.62 -3.89 11.20
C ALA A 59 -12.97 -3.60 10.51
N ILE A 60 -13.12 -4.00 9.24
CA ILE A 60 -14.35 -3.85 8.46
C ILE A 60 -15.50 -4.66 9.06
N GLU A 61 -15.25 -5.90 9.49
CA GLU A 61 -16.28 -6.72 10.15
C GLU A 61 -16.66 -6.14 11.53
N SER A 62 -15.69 -5.60 12.28
CA SER A 62 -15.95 -4.91 13.55
C SER A 62 -16.77 -3.64 13.34
N TYR A 63 -16.47 -2.86 12.29
CA TYR A 63 -17.26 -1.71 11.88
C TYR A 63 -18.70 -2.11 11.60
N LYS A 64 -18.92 -3.17 10.80
CA LYS A 64 -20.27 -3.66 10.50
C LYS A 64 -20.99 -4.13 11.75
N SER A 65 -20.32 -4.83 12.65
CA SER A 65 -20.91 -5.23 13.93
C SER A 65 -21.37 -4.03 14.76
N LYS A 66 -20.73 -2.87 14.60
CA LYS A 66 -21.07 -1.65 15.33
C LYS A 66 -22.18 -0.83 14.66
N PHE A 67 -22.13 -0.66 13.34
CA PHE A 67 -23.03 0.23 12.60
C PHE A 67 -24.15 -0.50 11.84
N GLY A 68 -24.09 -1.82 11.75
CA GLY A 68 -25.10 -2.66 11.07
C GLY A 68 -24.94 -2.76 9.56
N HIS A 69 -24.02 -1.97 8.96
CA HIS A 69 -23.69 -2.00 7.55
C HIS A 69 -22.16 -1.94 7.35
N TYR A 70 -21.68 -2.38 6.19
CA TYR A 70 -20.28 -2.20 5.82
C TYR A 70 -19.96 -0.71 5.60
N PRO A 71 -18.68 -0.29 5.71
CA PRO A 71 -18.26 1.06 5.36
C PRO A 71 -18.73 1.43 3.94
N PRO A 72 -19.12 2.69 3.70
CA PRO A 72 -19.42 3.19 2.36
C PRO A 72 -18.24 2.93 1.40
N ASP A 73 -18.54 2.51 0.18
CA ASP A 73 -17.56 2.45 -0.90
C ASP A 73 -17.57 3.75 -1.71
N ASN A 74 -16.67 3.85 -2.70
CA ASN A 74 -16.75 4.85 -3.74
C ASN A 74 -17.25 4.16 -5.04
N PRO A 75 -18.50 4.42 -5.46
CA PRO A 75 -19.08 3.77 -6.65
C PRO A 75 -18.35 4.11 -7.96
N LYS A 76 -17.57 5.20 -8.00
CA LYS A 76 -16.86 5.64 -9.21
C LYS A 76 -15.46 5.04 -9.30
N ASP A 77 -14.79 4.89 -8.16
CA ASP A 77 -13.40 4.44 -8.11
C ASP A 77 -13.09 3.67 -6.82
N PRO A 78 -12.94 2.34 -6.89
CA PRO A 78 -12.58 1.53 -5.73
C PRO A 78 -11.27 1.95 -5.04
N ALA A 79 -10.32 2.58 -5.75
CA ALA A 79 -9.04 3.00 -5.20
C ALA A 79 -9.14 4.29 -4.37
N LEU A 80 -10.16 5.10 -4.59
CA LEU A 80 -10.41 6.37 -3.89
C LEU A 80 -11.62 6.21 -2.95
N ASN A 81 -11.54 5.27 -2.02
CA ASN A 81 -12.61 4.99 -1.07
C ASN A 81 -12.39 5.69 0.29
N SER A 82 -13.45 5.77 1.09
CA SER A 82 -13.44 6.44 2.41
C SER A 82 -12.98 5.54 3.56
N LEU A 83 -12.46 4.32 3.32
CA LEU A 83 -12.15 3.36 4.38
C LEU A 83 -11.23 3.91 5.46
N TYR A 84 -10.28 4.77 5.10
CA TYR A 84 -9.40 5.41 6.08
C TYR A 84 -10.20 6.12 7.17
N TYR A 85 -11.08 7.04 6.78
CA TYR A 85 -11.87 7.82 7.73
C TYR A 85 -12.94 6.99 8.42
N GLU A 86 -13.51 6.00 7.73
CA GLU A 86 -14.50 5.10 8.33
C GLU A 86 -13.91 4.17 9.39
N LEU A 87 -12.69 3.68 9.20
CA LEU A 87 -12.05 2.75 10.14
C LEU A 87 -11.29 3.46 11.26
N THR A 88 -10.84 4.69 11.04
CA THR A 88 -10.08 5.48 12.06
C THR A 88 -10.96 6.48 12.81
N GLY A 89 -12.04 6.95 12.18
CA GLY A 89 -12.96 7.93 12.73
C GLY A 89 -12.58 9.38 12.40
N CYS A 90 -13.59 10.23 12.18
CA CYS A 90 -13.40 11.63 11.83
C CYS A 90 -14.21 12.57 12.73
N LEU A 91 -13.70 13.75 13.07
CA LEU A 91 -14.44 14.72 13.88
C LEU A 91 -15.37 15.54 12.99
N TYR A 92 -16.65 15.64 13.33
CA TYR A 92 -17.62 16.38 12.53
C TYR A 92 -18.10 17.66 13.25
N SER A 93 -18.06 18.79 12.52
CA SER A 93 -18.55 20.08 12.98
C SER A 93 -19.79 20.53 12.20
N PRO A 94 -21.01 20.22 12.66
CA PRO A 94 -22.28 20.72 12.12
C PRO A 94 -22.38 22.21 11.85
N THR A 95 -21.77 23.05 12.69
CA THR A 95 -21.80 24.51 12.48
C THR A 95 -21.04 24.91 11.23
N ARG A 96 -19.88 24.28 10.99
CA ARG A 96 -19.04 24.56 9.82
C ARG A 96 -19.31 23.62 8.64
N LYS A 97 -20.06 22.54 8.88
CA LYS A 97 -20.24 21.39 7.99
C LYS A 97 -18.90 20.80 7.49
N THR A 98 -17.90 20.77 8.37
CA THR A 98 -16.56 20.25 8.06
C THR A 98 -16.25 18.99 8.84
N PHE A 99 -15.33 18.20 8.28
CA PHE A 99 -14.80 16.97 8.85
C PHE A 99 -13.32 17.18 9.14
N ARG A 100 -12.86 16.83 10.34
CA ARG A 100 -11.47 16.98 10.75
C ARG A 100 -10.86 15.62 11.06
N ASP A 101 -9.74 15.34 10.40
CA ASP A 101 -8.90 14.20 10.72
C ASP A 101 -8.25 14.40 12.11
N PRO A 102 -8.50 13.53 13.10
CA PRO A 102 -7.90 13.68 14.42
C PRO A 102 -6.40 13.34 14.45
N GLN A 103 -5.88 12.57 13.49
CA GLN A 103 -4.48 12.15 13.47
C GLN A 103 -3.58 13.26 12.95
N VAL A 104 -4.03 13.93 11.89
CA VAL A 104 -3.24 14.93 11.16
C VAL A 104 -3.73 16.35 11.40
N GLY A 105 -5.01 16.52 11.77
CA GLY A 105 -5.63 17.81 11.97
C GLY A 105 -6.18 18.46 10.69
N ALA A 106 -6.02 17.81 9.53
CA ALA A 106 -6.57 18.25 8.25
C ALA A 106 -8.09 18.42 8.33
N VAL A 107 -8.61 19.50 7.74
CA VAL A 107 -10.04 19.85 7.77
C VAL A 107 -10.58 19.83 6.36
N MET A 108 -11.52 18.91 6.10
CA MET A 108 -12.15 18.73 4.81
C MET A 108 -13.57 19.31 4.79
N GLU A 109 -13.92 19.94 3.67
CA GLU A 109 -15.28 20.34 3.36
C GLU A 109 -16.05 19.23 2.62
N LEU A 110 -17.38 19.34 2.62
CA LEU A 110 -18.26 18.39 1.94
C LEU A 110 -17.94 18.24 0.45
N GLN A 111 -17.56 19.33 -0.22
CA GLN A 111 -17.24 19.32 -1.64
C GLN A 111 -15.99 18.46 -1.91
N THR A 112 -14.92 18.68 -1.15
CA THR A 112 -13.68 17.89 -1.22
C THR A 112 -13.95 16.40 -1.00
N ILE A 113 -14.77 16.05 0.01
CA ILE A 113 -15.12 14.65 0.30
C ILE A 113 -15.88 14.02 -0.86
N LYS A 114 -16.85 14.76 -1.44
CA LYS A 114 -17.64 14.28 -2.56
C LYS A 114 -16.82 14.09 -3.83
N GLU A 115 -15.87 14.99 -4.09
CA GLU A 115 -14.96 14.92 -5.21
C GLU A 115 -14.01 13.73 -5.10
N HIS A 116 -13.41 13.53 -3.93
CA HIS A 116 -12.43 12.46 -3.70
C HIS A 116 -13.07 11.09 -3.54
N PHE A 117 -14.06 10.98 -2.66
CA PHE A 117 -14.58 9.69 -2.19
C PHE A 117 -15.95 9.35 -2.79
N GLY A 118 -16.59 10.27 -3.50
CA GLY A 118 -17.93 10.04 -4.06
C GLY A 118 -19.04 9.92 -3.01
N VAL A 119 -18.77 10.28 -1.75
CA VAL A 119 -19.73 10.24 -0.62
C VAL A 119 -20.00 11.64 -0.08
N GLU A 120 -21.09 11.81 0.66
CA GLU A 120 -21.49 13.11 1.23
C GLU A 120 -20.96 13.34 2.66
N GLY A 121 -20.05 12.49 3.12
CA GLY A 121 -19.50 12.52 4.46
C GLY A 121 -19.09 11.13 4.93
N PHE A 122 -18.67 11.06 6.18
CA PHE A 122 -18.32 9.81 6.85
C PHE A 122 -19.37 9.44 7.90
N ILE A 123 -19.57 8.14 8.09
CA ILE A 123 -20.52 7.63 9.07
C ILE A 123 -19.87 7.54 10.45
N ASN A 124 -18.63 7.02 10.52
CA ASN A 124 -17.87 7.00 11.77
C ASN A 124 -17.35 8.40 12.13
N THR A 125 -18.23 9.20 12.72
CA THR A 125 -17.90 10.55 13.17
C THR A 125 -18.28 10.81 14.61
N ALA A 126 -17.58 11.76 15.24
CA ALA A 126 -17.89 12.23 16.59
C ALA A 126 -17.61 13.71 16.75
N ARG A 127 -18.06 14.30 17.87
CA ARG A 127 -17.75 15.70 18.21
C ARG A 127 -16.39 15.85 18.89
N THR A 128 -15.97 14.81 19.60
CA THR A 128 -14.71 14.79 20.36
C THR A 128 -13.94 13.50 20.09
N GLU A 129 -12.61 13.54 20.24
CA GLU A 129 -11.76 12.37 19.96
C GLU A 129 -12.04 11.19 20.89
N ARG A 130 -12.54 11.47 22.11
CA ARG A 130 -12.88 10.45 23.11
C ARG A 130 -14.08 9.60 22.69
N GLU A 131 -14.95 10.14 21.85
CA GLU A 131 -16.16 9.46 21.38
C GLU A 131 -15.91 8.62 20.11
N LEU A 132 -14.80 8.88 19.41
CA LEU A 132 -14.47 8.19 18.16
C LEU A 132 -14.33 6.69 18.36
N LYS A 133 -14.85 5.94 17.39
CA LYS A 133 -14.65 4.50 17.32
C LYS A 133 -13.45 4.23 16.41
N LYS A 134 -12.41 3.64 16.99
CA LYS A 134 -11.21 3.24 16.25
C LYS A 134 -11.29 1.74 16.00
N PHE A 135 -11.51 1.36 14.74
CA PHE A 135 -11.52 -0.04 14.31
C PHE A 135 -10.16 -0.48 13.78
N TYR A 136 -9.36 0.49 13.31
CA TYR A 136 -8.05 0.27 12.74
C TYR A 136 -7.08 1.35 13.21
N GLU A 137 -5.85 0.96 13.52
CA GLU A 137 -4.75 1.85 13.87
C GLU A 137 -3.76 1.93 12.70
N PRO A 138 -3.77 3.02 11.93
CA PRO A 138 -2.87 3.14 10.81
C PRO A 138 -1.44 3.38 11.25
N THR A 139 -0.51 2.95 10.40
CA THR A 139 0.91 3.30 10.48
C THR A 139 1.29 4.19 9.31
N ALA A 140 2.45 4.84 9.38
CA ALA A 140 3.00 5.63 8.27
C ALA A 140 3.19 4.84 6.97
N LYS A 141 3.17 3.49 7.01
CA LYS A 141 3.29 2.63 5.83
C LYS A 141 1.94 2.20 5.24
N THR A 142 0.86 2.40 5.99
CA THR A 142 -0.49 1.96 5.59
C THR A 142 -1.40 3.15 5.30
N VAL A 143 -0.85 4.36 5.22
CA VAL A 143 -1.56 5.59 4.89
C VAL A 143 -0.79 6.30 3.79
N GLY A 144 -1.52 6.72 2.76
CA GLY A 144 -1.05 7.62 1.72
C GLY A 144 -1.77 8.95 1.82
N HIS A 145 -1.08 10.02 1.44
CA HIS A 145 -1.56 11.40 1.47
C HIS A 145 -1.74 11.89 0.03
N ILE A 146 -2.94 12.34 -0.33
CA ILE A 146 -3.25 12.89 -1.65
C ILE A 146 -3.49 14.40 -1.48
N SER A 147 -2.80 15.22 -2.27
CA SER A 147 -2.75 16.69 -2.16
C SER A 147 -2.75 17.36 -3.54
N GLU A 148 -3.36 18.54 -3.69
CA GLU A 148 -3.35 19.39 -4.88
C GLU A 148 -2.00 20.12 -5.06
N GLU A 149 -1.42 20.56 -3.95
CA GLU A 149 -0.23 21.42 -3.92
C GLU A 149 1.07 20.66 -4.19
N ARG A 150 1.02 19.32 -4.19
CA ARG A 150 2.18 18.50 -4.52
C ARG A 150 2.62 18.67 -5.98
N GLY A 151 3.92 18.97 -6.14
CA GLY A 151 4.62 18.87 -7.42
C GLY A 151 4.89 17.41 -7.80
N ASP A 152 5.16 17.17 -9.08
CA ASP A 152 5.39 15.82 -9.63
C ASP A 152 6.60 15.09 -9.01
N ASP A 153 7.43 15.78 -8.23
CA ASP A 153 8.69 15.30 -7.66
C ASP A 153 8.59 14.88 -6.18
N GLU A 154 7.47 15.12 -5.50
CA GLU A 154 7.32 14.81 -4.06
C GLU A 154 6.75 13.42 -3.77
N VAL A 155 7.44 12.68 -2.89
CA VAL A 155 7.11 11.30 -2.50
C VAL A 155 6.14 11.32 -1.31
N SER A 156 5.06 10.53 -1.35
CA SER A 156 4.09 10.50 -0.22
C SER A 156 4.56 9.78 1.05
N LEU A 157 5.78 9.26 1.10
CA LEU A 157 6.27 8.45 2.23
C LEU A 157 6.82 9.36 3.35
N GLY A 158 5.98 9.65 4.35
CA GLY A 158 6.44 10.14 5.66
C GLY A 158 6.84 11.62 5.75
N HIS A 159 6.15 12.52 5.05
CA HIS A 159 6.36 13.97 5.20
C HIS A 159 5.63 14.56 6.41
N HIS A 160 6.21 15.63 6.97
CA HIS A 160 5.74 16.33 8.18
C HIS A 160 4.91 17.60 7.91
N GLU A 161 4.81 18.02 6.65
CA GLU A 161 4.00 19.19 6.25
C GLU A 161 2.70 18.69 5.60
N HIS A 162 1.58 19.18 6.11
CA HIS A 162 0.23 18.80 5.71
C HIS A 162 -0.48 20.03 5.13
N HIS A 163 -1.01 19.90 3.91
CA HIS A 163 -1.77 20.96 3.26
C HIS A 163 -3.24 20.90 3.67
N ALA A 164 -3.97 22.01 3.49
CA ALA A 164 -5.35 22.14 3.97
C ALA A 164 -6.34 21.23 3.22
N ASP A 165 -5.99 20.83 1.99
CA ASP A 165 -6.72 19.99 1.07
C ASP A 165 -6.30 18.50 1.12
N ASP A 166 -5.34 18.16 2.00
CA ASP A 166 -4.83 16.79 2.10
C ASP A 166 -5.91 15.80 2.53
N VAL A 167 -6.13 14.79 1.69
CA VAL A 167 -6.95 13.62 2.04
C VAL A 167 -6.09 12.37 2.20
N HIS A 168 -6.54 11.49 3.10
CA HIS A 168 -5.85 10.25 3.42
C HIS A 168 -6.56 9.04 2.85
N VAL A 169 -5.76 8.08 2.37
CA VAL A 169 -6.23 6.78 1.90
C VAL A 169 -5.46 5.66 2.56
N LEU A 170 -6.15 4.57 2.89
CA LEU A 170 -5.49 3.36 3.37
C LEU A 170 -4.70 2.72 2.24
N CYS A 171 -3.42 2.49 2.48
CA CYS A 171 -2.49 1.91 1.53
C CYS A 171 -2.06 0.50 1.91
N ALA A 172 -1.80 -0.32 0.90
CA ALA A 172 -1.08 -1.55 1.06
C ALA A 172 0.35 -1.24 1.55
N PRO A 173 0.97 -2.12 2.36
CA PRO A 173 2.30 -1.88 2.96
C PRO A 173 3.45 -1.98 1.95
N VAL A 174 3.12 -2.15 0.66
CA VAL A 174 4.04 -2.22 -0.46
C VAL A 174 3.71 -1.03 -1.37
N PRO A 175 4.53 0.03 -1.39
CA PRO A 175 4.26 1.21 -2.19
C PRO A 175 4.31 0.91 -3.69
N TRP A 176 3.65 1.75 -4.48
CA TRP A 176 3.75 1.67 -5.94
C TRP A 176 5.16 2.11 -6.38
N PRO A 177 5.82 1.42 -7.32
CA PRO A 177 7.12 1.87 -7.83
C PRO A 177 7.04 3.28 -8.41
N LEU A 178 8.04 4.12 -8.12
CA LEU A 178 8.04 5.55 -8.48
C LEU A 178 8.33 5.82 -9.96
N ASP A 179 8.93 4.85 -10.62
CA ASP A 179 9.42 4.84 -11.99
C ASP A 179 8.37 4.38 -13.01
N ARG A 180 7.16 4.03 -12.54
CA ARG A 180 6.06 3.54 -13.40
C ARG A 180 5.04 4.63 -13.67
N ASP A 181 4.55 4.74 -14.90
CA ASP A 181 3.52 5.73 -15.24
C ASP A 181 2.09 5.29 -14.91
N ASP A 182 1.88 4.00 -14.63
CA ASP A 182 0.56 3.40 -14.40
C ASP A 182 0.11 3.45 -12.93
N HIS A 183 0.44 4.55 -12.25
CA HIS A 183 0.05 4.77 -10.87
C HIS A 183 -1.47 4.66 -10.64
N PRO A 184 -1.89 4.10 -9.49
CA PRO A 184 -3.28 3.75 -9.24
C PRO A 184 -4.19 4.93 -8.95
N VAL A 185 -3.63 6.08 -8.58
CA VAL A 185 -4.39 7.26 -8.16
C VAL A 185 -3.94 8.49 -8.92
N ARG A 186 -4.93 9.24 -9.38
CA ARG A 186 -4.74 10.59 -9.90
C ARG A 186 -5.62 11.55 -9.11
N HIS A 187 -5.09 12.71 -8.83
CA HIS A 187 -5.79 13.78 -8.15
C HIS A 187 -5.65 15.06 -8.98
N HIS A 188 -6.79 15.63 -9.39
CA HIS A 188 -6.88 16.73 -10.37
C HIS A 188 -5.99 16.56 -11.61
N GLY A 189 -5.92 15.32 -12.13
CA GLY A 189 -5.12 14.95 -13.31
C GLY A 189 -3.65 14.64 -13.03
N LYS A 190 -3.11 15.09 -11.89
CA LYS A 190 -1.75 14.77 -11.43
C LYS A 190 -1.68 13.37 -10.86
N VAL A 191 -0.51 12.75 -10.97
CA VAL A 191 -0.25 11.40 -10.45
C VAL A 191 0.18 11.47 -8.98
N ALA A 192 -0.47 10.68 -8.13
CA ALA A 192 -0.06 10.55 -6.74
C ALA A 192 1.04 9.46 -6.62
N ARG A 193 2.31 9.85 -6.77
CA ARG A 193 3.44 8.92 -6.83
C ARG A 193 3.63 8.14 -5.52
N GLY A 194 4.00 6.87 -5.66
CA GLY A 194 4.31 5.98 -4.53
C GLY A 194 3.09 5.44 -3.77
N ILE A 195 1.90 6.04 -3.96
CA ILE A 195 0.67 5.62 -3.28
C ILE A 195 0.18 4.30 -3.87
N ASN A 196 -0.17 3.36 -3.00
CA ASN A 196 -0.80 2.10 -3.39
C ASN A 196 -2.03 1.83 -2.51
N PRO A 197 -3.19 2.44 -2.82
CA PRO A 197 -4.37 2.31 -1.98
C PRO A 197 -4.96 0.91 -2.03
N TRP A 198 -5.57 0.50 -0.92
CA TRP A 198 -6.54 -0.58 -0.95
C TRP A 198 -7.72 -0.21 -1.84
N ARG A 199 -8.14 -1.17 -2.66
CA ARG A 199 -9.38 -1.07 -3.41
C ARG A 199 -10.48 -1.77 -2.65
N TYR A 200 -11.62 -1.10 -2.55
CA TYR A 200 -12.74 -1.58 -1.77
C TYR A 200 -14.06 -1.30 -2.47
N VAL A 201 -14.93 -2.30 -2.50
CA VAL A 201 -16.32 -2.15 -2.94
C VAL A 201 -17.27 -2.87 -1.99
N ALA A 202 -18.47 -2.33 -1.85
CA ALA A 202 -19.53 -2.87 -1.01
C ALA A 202 -20.89 -2.77 -1.71
N GLY A 203 -21.91 -3.38 -1.12
CA GLY A 203 -23.28 -3.29 -1.65
C GLY A 203 -23.41 -3.83 -3.08
N GLN A 204 -23.92 -3.00 -3.98
CA GLN A 204 -24.27 -3.40 -5.35
C GLN A 204 -23.06 -3.59 -6.28
N SER A 205 -21.90 -3.03 -5.92
CA SER A 205 -20.68 -3.08 -6.72
C SER A 205 -19.87 -4.37 -6.51
N VAL A 206 -20.24 -5.18 -5.51
CA VAL A 206 -19.51 -6.40 -5.14
C VAL A 206 -19.71 -7.49 -6.19
N VAL A 207 -18.62 -8.13 -6.59
CA VAL A 207 -18.66 -9.21 -7.61
C VAL A 207 -18.43 -10.59 -7.00
N HIS A 208 -17.51 -10.72 -6.04
CA HIS A 208 -17.09 -12.04 -5.55
C HIS A 208 -17.75 -12.41 -4.22
N ASN A 209 -17.78 -11.50 -3.25
CA ASN A 209 -18.36 -11.76 -1.93
C ASN A 209 -19.76 -11.13 -1.78
N ILE A 210 -20.72 -11.55 -2.61
CA ILE A 210 -22.09 -10.98 -2.62
C ILE A 210 -22.69 -10.94 -1.20
N GLY A 211 -23.23 -9.78 -0.82
CA GLY A 211 -23.76 -9.52 0.53
C GLY A 211 -22.69 -9.15 1.57
N LYS A 212 -21.41 -9.11 1.17
CA LYS A 212 -20.29 -8.62 1.96
C LYS A 212 -19.59 -7.45 1.27
N TYR A 213 -18.28 -7.57 1.06
CA TYR A 213 -17.41 -6.60 0.41
C TYR A 213 -16.28 -7.32 -0.31
N ASP A 214 -15.77 -6.70 -1.36
CA ASP A 214 -14.54 -7.11 -2.02
C ASP A 214 -13.44 -6.12 -1.65
N LEU A 215 -12.31 -6.64 -1.19
CA LEU A 215 -11.13 -5.87 -0.78
C LEU A 215 -9.90 -6.47 -1.45
N TRP A 216 -9.12 -5.62 -2.13
CA TRP A 216 -7.90 -6.07 -2.79
C TRP A 216 -6.84 -4.98 -2.89
N ALA A 217 -5.60 -5.41 -3.06
CA ALA A 217 -4.48 -4.56 -3.40
C ALA A 217 -3.77 -5.12 -4.65
N GLU A 218 -3.21 -4.21 -5.43
CA GLU A 218 -2.30 -4.53 -6.53
C GLU A 218 -0.86 -4.41 -6.01
N ILE A 219 -0.01 -5.38 -6.30
CA ILE A 219 1.41 -5.34 -5.97
C ILE A 219 2.24 -5.52 -7.24
N VAL A 220 3.26 -4.68 -7.39
CA VAL A 220 4.18 -4.78 -8.53
C VAL A 220 5.33 -5.74 -8.19
N VAL A 221 5.56 -6.72 -9.07
CA VAL A 221 6.60 -7.75 -8.94
C VAL A 221 7.32 -7.88 -10.28
N GLY A 222 8.51 -7.27 -10.39
CA GLY A 222 9.16 -7.10 -11.68
C GLY A 222 8.31 -6.20 -12.57
N ASP A 223 8.01 -6.65 -13.79
CA ASP A 223 7.19 -5.90 -14.73
C ASP A 223 5.68 -6.17 -14.58
N GLU A 224 5.31 -7.21 -13.82
CA GLU A 224 3.94 -7.66 -13.64
C GLU A 224 3.24 -6.98 -12.45
N VAL A 225 1.92 -6.79 -12.60
CA VAL A 225 1.04 -6.37 -11.50
C VAL A 225 0.18 -7.56 -11.07
N LEU A 226 0.39 -8.01 -9.84
CA LEU A 226 -0.36 -9.10 -9.23
C LEU A 226 -1.40 -8.55 -8.25
N VAL A 227 -2.53 -9.23 -8.15
CA VAL A 227 -3.62 -8.88 -7.25
C VAL A 227 -3.64 -9.83 -6.05
N ILE A 228 -3.75 -9.24 -4.87
CA ILE A 228 -4.04 -9.92 -3.60
C ILE A 228 -5.44 -9.48 -3.16
N SER A 229 -6.31 -10.43 -2.85
CA SER A 229 -7.73 -10.16 -2.60
C SER A 229 -8.29 -10.99 -1.45
N ASN A 230 -9.45 -10.60 -0.91
CA ASN A 230 -10.16 -11.37 0.11
C ASN A 230 -11.03 -12.53 -0.44
N TRP A 231 -11.08 -12.73 -1.76
CA TRP A 231 -11.83 -13.84 -2.39
C TRP A 231 -10.96 -14.93 -3.03
N ARG A 232 -9.65 -14.71 -3.15
CA ARG A 232 -8.70 -15.71 -3.69
C ARG A 232 -7.51 -15.91 -2.77
N LYS A 233 -7.20 -17.19 -2.52
CA LYS A 233 -6.02 -17.56 -1.73
C LYS A 233 -4.71 -17.24 -2.45
N GLU A 234 -4.61 -17.51 -3.76
CA GLU A 234 -3.40 -17.23 -4.54
C GLU A 234 -3.46 -15.85 -5.20
N THR A 235 -2.28 -15.29 -5.50
CA THR A 235 -2.19 -14.07 -6.31
C THR A 235 -2.55 -14.36 -7.76
N PHE A 236 -3.06 -13.35 -8.47
CA PHE A 236 -3.41 -13.49 -9.88
C PHE A 236 -3.13 -12.21 -10.67
N PRO A 237 -2.91 -12.29 -11.99
CA PRO A 237 -2.59 -11.10 -12.81
C PRO A 237 -3.73 -10.07 -12.87
N ARG A 238 -3.37 -8.78 -12.91
CA ARG A 238 -4.32 -7.64 -12.99
C ARG A 238 -5.32 -7.77 -14.15
N GLU A 239 -4.94 -8.39 -15.25
CA GLU A 239 -5.78 -8.59 -16.44
C GLU A 239 -7.02 -9.41 -16.11
N GLN A 240 -6.93 -10.34 -15.14
CA GLN A 240 -8.09 -11.09 -14.70
C GLN A 240 -9.04 -10.24 -13.85
N LEU A 241 -8.56 -9.21 -13.14
CA LEU A 241 -9.40 -8.28 -12.38
C LEU A 241 -10.35 -7.51 -13.31
N SER A 242 -9.83 -7.07 -14.46
CA SER A 242 -10.57 -6.29 -15.45
C SER A 242 -11.85 -7.00 -15.94
N ARG A 243 -11.91 -8.34 -15.90
CA ARG A 243 -13.09 -9.11 -16.29
C ARG A 243 -14.29 -8.88 -15.36
N TYR A 244 -14.02 -8.56 -14.10
CA TYR A 244 -15.02 -8.41 -13.04
C TYR A 244 -15.43 -6.96 -12.84
N TYR A 245 -14.45 -6.04 -12.87
CA TYR A 245 -14.63 -4.62 -12.58
C TYR A 245 -14.49 -3.74 -13.81
N LYS A 246 -14.87 -4.22 -15.01
CA LYS A 246 -14.77 -3.41 -16.25
C LYS A 246 -15.35 -2.03 -15.99
N LYS A 247 -14.50 -0.99 -16.09
CA LYS A 247 -14.95 0.39 -16.24
C LYS A 247 -16.01 0.36 -17.33
N LYS A 248 -17.27 0.65 -16.99
CA LYS A 248 -18.25 1.12 -17.99
C LYS A 248 -17.75 2.49 -18.43
N ASN A 249 -16.74 2.51 -19.30
CA ASN A 249 -16.48 3.68 -20.11
C ASN A 249 -17.63 3.73 -21.13
N ARG A 250 -18.67 4.46 -20.77
CA ARG A 250 -19.60 5.07 -21.70
C ARG A 250 -19.57 6.56 -21.46
#